data_AF-A0A7J3T915-F1
#
_entry.id   AF-A0A7J3T915-F1
#
_cell.length_a   1.000
_cell.length_b   1.000
_cell.length_c   1.000
_cell.angle_alpha   90.00
_cell.angle_beta   90.00
_cell.angle_gamma   90.00
#
_symmetry.space_group_name_H-M   'P 1'
#
loop_
_entity.id
_entity.type
_entity.pdbx_description
1 polymer ?
#
loop_
_entity_poly.entity_id
_entity_poly.type
_entity_poly.pdbx_seq_one_letter_code
_entity_poly.pdbx_strand_id
1 'polypeptide(L)'
;GKIRYDIDSCVGCGLCAQVCPSKAIEIVRDKKWIIMHCKEGAKLAAPLKIKIYVSRCVFCAQCVDICPRKCLKMSDEFLLANENKLDKSLIVPGP
;
A
#
# COMPACT_ATOMS: atom_id res chain seq x y z
N GLY A 1 6.67 10.44 9.30
CA GLY A 1 7.29 9.12 9.04
C GLY A 1 6.33 8.10 8.47
N LYS A 2 5.06 8.08 8.88
CA LYS A 2 4.06 7.14 8.36
C LYS A 2 3.91 7.28 6.84
N ILE A 3 3.66 6.16 6.15
CA ILE A 3 3.43 6.18 4.71
C ILE A 3 2.01 6.67 4.44
N ARG A 4 1.86 7.70 3.61
CA ARG A 4 0.60 8.10 2.98
C ARG A 4 0.44 7.33 1.68
N TYR A 5 -0.73 6.74 1.50
CA TYR A 5 -1.05 5.90 0.34
C TYR A 5 -2.28 6.43 -0.38
N ASP A 6 -2.09 6.85 -1.63
CA ASP A 6 -3.17 7.17 -2.57
C ASP A 6 -3.64 5.88 -3.26
N ILE A 7 -4.79 5.38 -2.81
CA ILE A 7 -5.38 4.12 -3.26
C ILE A 7 -5.83 4.23 -4.72
N ASP A 8 -6.37 5.38 -5.13
CA ASP A 8 -6.99 5.55 -6.45
C ASP A 8 -5.94 5.57 -7.56
N SER A 9 -4.80 6.22 -7.30
CA SER A 9 -3.67 6.24 -8.23
C SER A 9 -2.90 4.91 -8.31
N CYS A 10 -3.11 4.00 -7.35
CA CYS A 10 -2.40 2.73 -7.29
C CYS A 10 -2.94 1.70 -8.30
N VAL A 11 -2.02 1.16 -9.11
CA VAL A 11 -2.34 0.13 -10.13
C VAL A 11 -2.09 -1.31 -9.67
N GLY A 12 -1.64 -1.51 -8.43
CA GLY A 12 -1.45 -2.86 -7.89
C GLY A 12 -0.24 -3.63 -8.44
N CYS A 13 0.80 -2.94 -8.90
CA CYS A 13 1.98 -3.59 -9.52
C CYS A 13 2.82 -4.46 -8.56
N GLY A 14 2.71 -4.29 -7.24
CA GLY A 14 3.42 -5.10 -6.25
C GLY A 14 4.90 -4.76 -6.01
N LEU A 15 5.51 -3.85 -6.77
CA LEU A 15 6.94 -3.49 -6.62
C LEU A 15 7.31 -3.02 -5.21
N CYS A 16 6.44 -2.23 -4.56
CA CYS A 16 6.66 -1.77 -3.19
C CYS A 16 6.75 -2.94 -2.20
N ALA A 17 5.96 -4.00 -2.38
CA ALA A 17 6.02 -5.17 -1.52
C ALA A 17 7.29 -5.98 -1.76
N GLN A 18 7.75 -6.06 -3.03
CA GLN A 18 8.99 -6.74 -3.37
C GLN A 18 10.23 -6.05 -2.79
N VAL A 19 10.27 -4.71 -2.79
CA VAL A 19 11.43 -3.95 -2.29
C VAL A 19 11.45 -3.80 -0.76
N CYS A 20 10.34 -4.08 -0.07
CA CYS A 20 10.26 -3.80 1.36
C CYS A 20 11.18 -4.72 2.19
N PRO A 21 12.24 -4.21 2.82
CA PRO A 21 13.22 -5.05 3.51
C PRO A 21 12.63 -5.76 4.75
N SER A 22 11.66 -5.12 5.42
CA SER A 22 11.01 -5.67 6.61
C SER A 22 9.73 -6.47 6.31
N LYS A 23 9.38 -6.64 5.02
CA LYS A 23 8.15 -7.33 4.60
C LYS A 23 6.89 -6.77 5.28
N ALA A 24 6.85 -5.45 5.47
CA ALA A 24 5.74 -4.75 6.11
C ALA A 24 4.52 -4.54 5.18
N ILE A 25 4.63 -4.88 3.91
CA ILE A 25 3.59 -4.62 2.89
C ILE A 25 2.96 -5.93 2.44
N GLU A 26 1.64 -6.00 2.53
CA GLU A 26 0.81 -7.11 2.06
C GLU A 26 0.00 -6.67 0.83
N ILE A 27 -0.04 -7.52 -0.20
CA ILE A 27 -0.89 -7.31 -1.38
C ILE A 27 -2.26 -7.93 -1.11
N VAL A 28 -3.31 -7.14 -1.27
CA VAL A 28 -4.71 -7.54 -1.04
C VAL A 28 -5.53 -7.31 -2.30
N ARG A 29 -6.56 -8.12 -2.52
CA ARG A 29 -7.56 -7.87 -3.57
C ARG A 29 -8.54 -6.82 -3.09
N ASP A 30 -8.79 -5.82 -3.93
CA ASP A 30 -9.87 -4.87 -3.71
C ASP A 30 -11.22 -5.58 -3.86
N LYS A 31 -12.24 -5.09 -3.14
CA LYS A 31 -13.62 -5.56 -3.28
C LYS A 31 -14.30 -4.94 -4.50
N LYS A 32 -13.81 -3.80 -5.00
CA LYS A 32 -14.38 -3.11 -6.15
C LYS A 32 -13.85 -3.70 -7.46
N TRP A 33 -14.68 -4.49 -8.11
CA TRP A 33 -14.38 -4.99 -9.45
C TRP A 33 -14.35 -3.85 -10.47
N ILE A 34 -13.37 -3.89 -11.37
CA ILE A 34 -13.23 -2.95 -12.48
C ILE A 34 -13.25 -3.71 -13.80
N ILE A 35 -13.62 -3.01 -14.88
CA ILE A 35 -13.46 -3.52 -16.23
C ILE A 35 -12.04 -3.17 -16.68
N MET A 36 -11.23 -4.19 -16.95
CA MET A 36 -9.89 -4.04 -17.48
C MET A 36 -9.88 -4.41 -18.97
N HIS A 37 -9.48 -3.46 -19.80
CA HIS A 37 -9.30 -3.70 -21.23
C HIS A 37 -7.95 -4.39 -21.48
N CYS A 38 -7.99 -5.54 -22.12
CA CYS A 38 -6.80 -6.27 -22.56
C CYS A 38 -6.88 -6.54 -24.06
N LYS A 39 -5.81 -7.08 -24.65
CA LYS A 39 -5.76 -7.42 -26.09
C LYS A 39 -6.88 -8.37 -26.52
N GLU A 40 -7.38 -9.17 -25.58
CA GLU A 40 -8.41 -10.19 -25.78
C GLU A 40 -9.83 -9.68 -25.46
N GLY A 41 -10.00 -8.37 -25.28
CA GLY A 41 -11.28 -7.74 -24.92
C GLY A 41 -11.34 -7.23 -23.49
N ALA A 42 -12.53 -6.82 -23.06
CA ALA A 42 -12.78 -6.29 -21.72
C ALA A 42 -13.07 -7.44 -20.74
N LYS A 43 -12.31 -7.52 -19.64
CA LYS A 43 -12.50 -8.54 -18.59
C LYS A 43 -12.75 -7.87 -17.25
N LEU A 44 -13.59 -8.49 -16.42
CA LEU A 44 -13.79 -8.06 -15.05
C LEU A 44 -12.58 -8.49 -14.21
N ALA A 45 -11.92 -7.55 -13.54
CA ALA A 45 -10.76 -7.80 -12.71
C ALA A 45 -10.90 -7.10 -11.35
N ALA A 46 -10.55 -7.82 -10.28
CA ALA A 46 -10.38 -7.21 -8.96
C ALA A 46 -8.97 -6.60 -8.90
N PRO A 47 -8.85 -5.26 -8.78
CA PRO A 47 -7.54 -4.63 -8.74
C PRO A 47 -6.80 -5.04 -7.47
N LEU A 48 -5.49 -5.19 -7.58
CA LEU A 48 -4.64 -5.44 -6.43
C LEU A 48 -4.32 -4.10 -5.75
N LYS A 49 -4.43 -4.06 -4.43
CA LYS A 49 -4.05 -2.93 -3.58
C LYS A 49 -3.10 -3.44 -2.51
N ILE A 50 -2.59 -2.54 -1.69
CA ILE A 50 -1.65 -2.90 -0.63
C ILE A 50 -2.15 -2.48 0.74
N LYS A 51 -1.71 -3.20 1.77
CA LYS A 51 -1.76 -2.81 3.16
C LYS A 51 -0.34 -2.71 3.71
N ILE A 52 -0.04 -1.66 4.45
CA ILE A 52 1.28 -1.41 5.05
C ILE A 52 1.10 -1.46 6.57
N TYR A 53 1.81 -2.37 7.22
CA TYR A 53 1.82 -2.53 8.67
C TYR A 53 2.93 -1.65 9.27
N VAL A 54 2.53 -0.50 9.82
CA VAL A 54 3.45 0.52 10.35
C VAL A 54 4.29 -0.03 11.50
N SER A 55 3.74 -0.93 12.31
CA SER A 55 4.46 -1.62 13.40
C SER A 55 5.63 -2.50 12.94
N ARG A 56 5.70 -2.83 11.64
CA ARG A 56 6.80 -3.61 11.03
C ARG A 56 7.70 -2.75 10.13
N CYS A 57 7.31 -1.50 9.87
CA CYS A 57 8.02 -0.62 8.95
C CYS A 57 9.30 -0.10 9.59
N VAL A 58 10.41 -0.12 8.84
CA VAL A 58 11.70 0.47 9.25
C VAL A 58 11.92 1.88 8.70
N PHE A 59 10.89 2.48 8.10
CA PHE A 59 10.87 3.87 7.61
C PHE A 59 11.97 4.23 6.59
N CYS A 60 12.45 3.26 5.81
CA CYS A 60 13.53 3.43 4.83
C CYS A 60 13.14 4.12 3.50
N ALA A 61 11.86 4.41 3.27
CA ALA A 61 11.33 5.05 2.06
C ALA A 61 11.51 4.32 0.71
N GLN A 62 12.12 3.13 0.64
CA GLN A 62 12.30 2.41 -0.64
C GLN A 62 11.00 2.15 -1.42
N CYS A 63 9.88 1.96 -0.71
CA CYS A 63 8.56 1.80 -1.34
C CYS A 63 8.06 3.08 -2.04
N VAL A 64 8.48 4.25 -1.56
CA VAL A 64 8.18 5.55 -2.17
C VAL A 64 9.00 5.71 -3.45
N ASP A 65 10.30 5.42 -3.37
CA ASP A 65 11.24 5.60 -4.49
C ASP A 65 10.93 4.67 -5.67
N ILE A 66 10.59 3.41 -5.39
CA ILE A 66 10.30 2.43 -6.45
C ILE A 66 8.91 2.62 -7.09
N CYS A 67 8.03 3.44 -6.51
CA CYS A 67 6.65 3.52 -6.97
C CYS A 67 6.54 4.26 -8.32
N PRO A 68 6.20 3.56 -9.42
CA PRO A 68 6.15 4.20 -10.75
C PRO A 68 5.01 5.22 -10.87
N ARG A 69 3.94 5.04 -10.09
CA ARG A 69 2.78 5.94 -10.06
C ARG A 69 2.90 7.05 -9.01
N LYS A 70 3.97 7.06 -8.21
CA LYS A 70 4.19 8.02 -7.10
C LYS A 70 2.99 8.13 -6.16
N CYS A 71 2.28 7.02 -5.91
CA CYS A 71 1.10 6.98 -5.03
C CYS A 71 1.45 6.76 -3.55
N LEU A 72 2.73 6.58 -3.22
CA LEU A 72 3.22 6.49 -1.84
C LEU A 72 4.06 7.71 -1.51
N LYS A 73 3.89 8.26 -0.31
CA LYS A 73 4.69 9.39 0.19
C LYS A 73 5.00 9.21 1.67
N MET A 74 6.16 9.68 2.12
CA MET A 74 6.42 9.88 3.54
C MET A 74 5.58 11.06 4.02
N SER A 75 4.77 10.88 5.06
CA SER A 75 4.03 11.96 5.71
C SER A 75 4.84 12.57 6.86
N ASP A 76 4.33 13.67 7.42
CA ASP A 76 4.85 14.28 8.65
C ASP A 76 4.21 13.68 9.92
N GLU A 77 3.45 12.59 9.81
CA GLU A 77 2.87 11.88 10.96
C GLU A 77 3.94 11.00 11.61
N PHE A 78 4.35 11.33 12.84
CA PHE A 78 5.39 10.60 13.59
C PHE A 78 4.97 10.21 15.01
N LEU A 79 3.93 10.84 15.57
CA LEU A 79 3.37 10.51 16.89
C LEU A 79 2.44 9.30 16.80
N LEU A 80 3.02 8.11 16.63
CA LEU A 80 2.30 6.86 16.36
C LEU A 80 2.20 5.93 17.60
N ALA A 81 2.69 6.39 18.76
CA ALA A 81 2.73 5.57 19.96
C ALA A 81 1.33 5.20 20.43
N ASN A 82 1.13 3.93 20.76
CA ASN A 82 -0.09 3.41 21.36
C ASN A 82 0.22 2.19 22.24
N GLU A 83 -0.77 1.75 23.02
CA GLU A 83 -0.63 0.61 23.94
C GLU A 83 -1.07 -0.72 23.28
N ASN A 84 -1.84 -0.64 22.19
CA ASN A 84 -2.39 -1.80 21.52
C ASN A 84 -1.59 -2.14 20.25
N LYS A 85 -0.84 -3.24 20.32
CA LYS A 85 -0.09 -3.80 19.18
C LYS A 85 -0.93 -4.07 17.92
N LEU A 86 -2.22 -4.35 18.08
CA LEU A 86 -3.15 -4.71 17.00
C LEU A 86 -4.05 -3.55 16.57
N ASP A 87 -3.76 -2.33 17.01
CA ASP A 87 -4.51 -1.15 16.60
C ASP A 87 -4.50 -0.99 15.07
N LYS A 88 -5.69 -0.81 14.51
CA LYS A 88 -5.90 -0.67 13.07
C LYS A 88 -5.37 0.67 12.54
N SER A 89 -5.16 1.67 13.42
CA SER A 89 -4.53 2.95 13.06
C SER A 89 -3.08 2.79 12.56
N LEU A 90 -2.44 1.66 12.90
CA LEU A 90 -1.10 1.26 12.45
C LEU A 90 -1.11 0.48 11.13
N ILE A 91 -2.24 0.41 10.43
CA ILE A 91 -2.36 -0.19 9.10
C ILE A 91 -2.67 0.93 8.11
N VAL A 92 -2.01 0.91 6.94
CA VAL A 92 -2.28 1.85 5.84
C VAL A 92 -2.75 1.08 4.60
N PRO A 93 -3.92 1.38 4.01
CA PRO A 93 -4.88 2.35 4.50
C PRO A 93 -5.50 1.88 5.81
N GLY A 94 -5.68 2.83 6.73
CA GLY A 94 -6.37 2.58 8.00
C GLY A 94 -7.87 2.40 7.76
N PRO A 95 -8.61 2.01 8.81
CA PRO A 95 -10.06 2.21 8.82
C PRO A 95 -10.43 3.69 8.60
#